data_AF-A0A1V5GU37-F1
#
_entry.id   AF-A0A1V5GU37-F1
#
_cell.length_a   1.000
_cell.length_b   1.000
_cell.length_c   1.000
_cell.angle_alpha   90.00
_cell.angle_beta   90.00
_cell.angle_gamma   90.00
#
_symmetry.space_group_name_H-M   'P 1'
#
loop_
_entity.id
_entity.type
_entity.pdbx_description
1 polymer ?
#
loop_
_entity_poly.entity_id
_entity_poly.type
_entity_poly.pdbx_seq_one_letter_code
_entity_poly.pdbx_strand_id
1 'polypeptide(L)' 'MPGVDGRELVKRLIDIRPDIPVILSTGYGDSITEQEAKSLGIREMLMKPPNTHELKAAIHRVLQG' A
#
# COMPACT_ATOMS: atom_id res chain seq x y z
N MET A 1 0.37 -0.95 -12.64
CA MET A 1 0.86 -1.88 -13.69
C MET A 1 0.13 -1.52 -14.97
N PRO A 2 0.69 -1.73 -16.17
CA PRO A 2 -0.08 -1.50 -17.40
C PRO A 2 -1.40 -2.29 -17.33
N GLY A 3 -2.53 -1.58 -17.38
CA GLY A 3 -3.87 -2.18 -17.33
C GLY A 3 -4.42 -2.60 -15.96
N VAL A 4 -3.68 -2.42 -14.85
CA VAL A 4 -4.19 -2.74 -13.49
C VAL A 4 -3.94 -1.57 -12.53
N ASP A 5 -5.04 -1.04 -12.01
CA ASP A 5 -5.06 -0.06 -10.91
C ASP A 5 -4.74 -0.77 -9.58
N GLY A 6 -3.76 -0.25 -8.84
CA GLY A 6 -3.37 -0.80 -7.55
C GLY A 6 -4.52 -0.79 -6.54
N ARG A 7 -5.43 0.19 -6.60
CA ARG A 7 -6.57 0.30 -5.69
C ARG A 7 -7.54 -0.87 -5.86
N GLU A 8 -7.83 -1.23 -7.11
CA GLU A 8 -8.69 -2.36 -7.43
C GLU A 8 -8.06 -3.69 -7.03
N LEU A 9 -6.74 -3.82 -7.21
CA LEU A 9 -6.00 -4.98 -6.74
C LEU A 9 -6.10 -5.15 -5.23
N VAL A 10 -5.91 -4.06 -4.47
CA VAL A 10 -5.97 -4.11 -3.00
C VAL A 10 -7.35 -4.56 -2.52
N LYS A 11 -8.43 -4.02 -3.10
CA LYS A 11 -9.80 -4.44 -2.78
C LYS A 11 -9.99 -5.95 -2.95
N ARG A 12 -9.63 -6.47 -4.13
CA ARG A 12 -9.74 -7.91 -4.43
C ARG A 12 -8.88 -8.78 -3.52
N LEU A 13 -7.70 -8.29 -3.16
CA LEU A 13 -6.75 -9.00 -2.30
C LEU A 13 -7.30 -9.13 -0.87
N ILE A 14 -7.89 -8.05 -0.33
CA ILE A 14 -8.50 -8.03 0.99
C ILE A 14 -9.77 -8.90 1.03
N ASP A 15 -10.57 -8.92 -0.04
CA ASP A 15 -11.75 -9.79 -0.15
C ASP A 15 -11.37 -11.29 -0.07
N ILE A 16 -10.18 -11.65 -0.56
CA ILE A 16 -9.66 -13.03 -0.52
C ILE A 16 -8.98 -13.33 0.82
N ARG A 17 -8.18 -12.38 1.33
CA ARG A 17 -7.39 -12.55 2.55
C ARG A 17 -7.40 -11.24 3.36
N PRO A 18 -8.36 -11.04 4.28
CA PRO A 18 -8.51 -9.78 5.01
C PRO A 18 -7.34 -9.43 5.94
N ASP A 19 -6.56 -10.43 6.38
CA ASP A 19 -5.44 -10.27 7.32
C ASP A 19 -4.12 -9.89 6.64
N ILE A 20 -4.05 -9.93 5.29
CA ILE A 20 -2.81 -9.65 4.57
C ILE A 20 -2.39 -8.17 4.73
N PRO A 21 -1.18 -7.87 5.21
CA PRO A 21 -0.70 -6.51 5.26
C PRO A 21 -0.38 -5.99 3.85
N VAL A 22 -0.89 -4.81 3.52
CA VAL A 22 -0.67 -4.13 2.24
C VAL A 22 0.11 -2.84 2.46
N ILE A 23 1.22 -2.70 1.73
CA ILE A 23 1.98 -1.45 1.61
C ILE A 23 1.77 -0.92 0.19
N LEU A 24 1.19 0.26 0.04
CA LEU A 24 1.03 0.91 -1.27
C LEU A 24 2.26 1.74 -1.61
N SER A 25 2.76 1.63 -2.84
CA SER A 25 3.85 2.47 -3.34
C SER A 25 3.36 3.37 -4.48
N THR A 26 3.50 4.68 -4.32
CA THR A 26 2.82 5.73 -5.13
C THR A 26 3.80 6.75 -5.72
N GLY A 27 3.54 7.29 -6.91
CA GLY A 27 4.43 8.26 -7.59
C GLY A 27 3.98 9.73 -7.42
N TYR A 28 4.86 10.67 -7.80
CA TYR A 28 4.53 12.10 -7.84
C TYR A 28 3.47 12.34 -8.92
N GLY A 29 2.21 12.55 -8.51
CA GLY A 29 1.05 12.71 -9.41
C GLY A 29 -0.08 11.71 -9.19
N ASP A 30 0.13 10.67 -8.38
CA ASP A 30 -0.96 9.79 -7.94
C ASP A 30 -1.84 10.52 -6.91
N SER A 31 -3.15 10.52 -7.13
CA SER A 31 -4.12 11.35 -6.39
C SER A 31 -4.63 10.74 -5.08
N ILE A 32 -4.01 9.66 -4.60
CA ILE A 32 -4.52 8.94 -3.41
C ILE A 32 -4.00 9.57 -2.13
N THR A 33 -4.92 9.91 -1.24
CA THR A 33 -4.59 10.45 0.09
C THR A 33 -4.32 9.31 1.08
N GLU A 34 -3.59 9.59 2.16
CA GLU A 34 -3.41 8.61 3.23
C GLU A 34 -4.74 8.15 3.85
N GLN A 35 -5.73 9.05 3.95
CA GLN A 35 -7.06 8.70 4.46
C GLN A 35 -7.78 7.70 3.54
N GLU A 36 -7.72 7.93 2.22
CA GLU A 36 -8.29 7.02 1.22
C GLU A 36 -7.57 5.67 1.22
N ALA A 37 -6.25 5.67 1.35
CA ALA A 37 -5.51 4.41 1.42
C ALA A 37 -5.91 3.58 2.66
N LYS A 38 -6.01 4.23 3.83
CA LYS A 38 -6.43 3.56 5.08
C LYS A 38 -7.84 2.99 4.99
N SER A 39 -8.78 3.70 4.36
CA SER A 39 -10.16 3.19 4.19
C SER A 39 -10.22 1.99 3.23
N LEU A 40 -9.25 1.85 2.34
CA LEU A 40 -9.07 0.68 1.47
C LEU A 40 -8.32 -0.48 2.15
N GLY A 41 -8.01 -0.39 3.44
CA GLY A 41 -7.28 -1.43 4.19
C GLY A 41 -5.77 -1.47 3.92
N ILE A 42 -5.23 -0.42 3.30
CA ILE A 42 -3.77 -0.25 3.15
C ILE A 42 -3.20 0.19 4.50
N ARG A 43 -2.18 -0.53 4.98
CA ARG A 43 -1.57 -0.26 6.29
C ARG A 43 -0.50 0.83 6.23
N GLU A 44 0.23 0.91 5.11
CA GLU A 44 1.34 1.86 4.94
C GLU A 44 1.43 2.35 3.49
N MET A 45 1.97 3.56 3.32
CA MET A 45 2.24 4.16 2.02
C MET A 45 3.71 4.56 1.90
N LEU A 46 4.27 4.36 0.71
CA LEU A 46 5.64 4.75 0.36
C LEU A 46 5.66 5.54 -0.95
N MET A 47 6.42 6.63 -0.98
CA MET A 47 6.69 7.35 -2.23
C MET A 47 7.68 6.57 -3.09
N LYS A 48 7.44 6.56 -4.41
CA LYS A 48 8.36 6.01 -5.39
C LYS A 48 9.44 7.03 -5.78
N PRO A 49 10.70 6.59 -5.94
CA PRO A 49 11.24 5.29 -5.53
C PRO A 49 11.56 5.29 -4.02
N PRO A 50 11.10 4.30 -3.23
CA PRO A 50 11.50 4.23 -1.83
C PRO A 50 12.94 3.77 -1.73
N ASN A 51 13.65 4.25 -0.73
CA ASN A 51 14.96 3.70 -0.38
C ASN A 51 14.82 2.44 0.50
N THR A 52 15.92 1.71 0.66
CA THR A 52 15.94 0.45 1.43
C THR A 52 15.56 0.65 2.90
N HIS A 53 15.92 1.79 3.49
CA HIS A 53 15.60 2.08 4.89
C HIS A 53 14.10 2.31 5.08
N GLU A 54 13.47 3.09 4.20
CA GLU A 54 12.03 3.34 4.18
C GLU A 54 11.23 2.04 3.99
N LEU A 55 11.63 1.22 3.03
CA LEU A 55 10.98 -0.06 2.77
C LEU A 55 11.11 -1.00 3.97
N LYS A 56 12.31 -1.13 4.54
CA LYS A 56 12.54 -1.95 5.74
C LYS A 56 11.67 -1.48 6.91
N ALA A 57 11.63 -0.17 7.15
CA ALA A 57 10.83 0.39 8.23
C ALA A 57 9.32 0.12 8.03
N ALA A 58 8.82 0.28 6.81
CA ALA A 58 7.42 -0.01 6.48
C ALA A 58 7.08 -1.50 6.67
N ILE A 59 7.96 -2.41 6.24
CA ILE A 59 7.78 -3.86 6.44
C ILE A 59 7.71 -4.18 7.94
N HIS A 60 8.60 -3.63 8.76
CA HIS A 60 8.54 -3.83 10.21
C HIS A 60 7.22 -3.31 10.80
N ARG A 61 6.77 -2.11 10.41
CA ARG A 61 5.50 -1.56 10.92
C ARG A 61 4.30 -2.45 10.60
N VAL A 62 4.20 -3.00 9.38
CA VAL A 62 3.01 -3.80 9.00
C VAL A 62 3.02 -5.23 9.55
N LEU A 63 4.18 -5.74 9.96
CA LEU A 63 4.35 -7.11 10.50
C LEU A 63 4.38 -7.18 12.03
N GLN A 64 4.54 -6.07 12.74
CA GLN A 64 4.54 -6.02 14.21
C GLN A 64 3.16 -5.65 14.81
N GLY A 65 2.10 -5.71 14.00
CA GLY A 65 0.71 -5.52 14.42
C GLY A 65 0.03 -6.83 14.82
#